data_AF-A0A950Q662-F1
#
_entry.id   AF-A0A950Q662-F1
#
_cell.length_a   1.000
_cell.length_b   1.000
_cell.length_c   1.000
_cell.angle_alpha   90.00
_cell.angle_beta   90.00
_cell.angle_gamma   90.00
#
_symmetry.space_group_name_H-M   'P 1'
#
loop_
_entity.id
_entity.type
_entity.pdbx_description
1 polymer ?
#
loop_
_entity_poly.entity_id
_entity_poly.type
_entity_poly.pdbx_seq_one_letter_code
_entity_poly.pdbx_strand_id
1 'polypeptide(L)'
;ALRITTELKDKAPAMILRGHDGEGVVVAMPPRGPEADAVAALIKLGYSQGQAAEMVARAANDLGAGSPVDALIRESLRAVGR
;
A
#
# COMPACT_ATOMS: atom_id res chain seq x y z
N ALA A 1 -19.66 -23.53 -12.26
CA ALA A 1 -19.13 -22.87 -13.47
C ALA A 1 -19.54 -21.40 -13.58
N LEU A 2 -20.83 -21.06 -13.50
CA LEU A 2 -21.34 -19.69 -13.75
C LEU A 2 -20.66 -18.57 -12.93
N ARG A 3 -20.43 -18.77 -11.63
CA ARG A 3 -19.84 -17.73 -10.76
C ARG A 3 -18.40 -17.36 -11.17
N ILE A 4 -17.59 -18.37 -11.49
CA ILE A 4 -16.20 -18.15 -11.93
C ILE A 4 -16.21 -17.40 -13.27
N THR A 5 -17.11 -17.76 -14.18
CA THR A 5 -17.20 -17.09 -15.48
C THR A 5 -17.66 -15.64 -15.37
N THR A 6 -18.56 -15.31 -14.45
CA THR A 6 -19.00 -13.91 -14.23
C THR A 6 -17.90 -13.09 -13.57
N GLU A 7 -17.27 -13.61 -12.50
CA GLU A 7 -16.18 -12.89 -11.82
C GLU A 7 -14.96 -12.67 -12.72
N LEU A 8 -14.62 -13.65 -13.56
CA LEU A 8 -13.51 -13.54 -14.49
C LEU A 8 -13.81 -12.54 -15.62
N LYS A 9 -15.06 -12.50 -16.12
CA LYS A 9 -15.49 -11.53 -17.14
C LYS A 9 -15.36 -10.10 -16.64
N ASP A 10 -15.65 -9.85 -15.36
CA ASP A 10 -15.54 -8.51 -14.77
C ASP A 10 -14.08 -8.11 -14.50
N LYS A 11 -13.22 -9.08 -14.11
CA LYS A 11 -11.80 -8.82 -13.76
C LYS A 11 -10.85 -8.84 -14.96
N ALA A 12 -11.16 -9.61 -16.01
CA ALA A 12 -10.29 -9.77 -17.18
C ALA A 12 -9.95 -8.44 -17.88
N PRO A 13 -10.88 -7.49 -18.10
CA PRO A 13 -10.55 -6.19 -18.67
C PRO A 13 -9.55 -5.40 -17.80
N ALA A 14 -9.69 -5.46 -16.48
CA ALA A 14 -8.77 -4.81 -15.54
C ALA A 14 -7.38 -5.46 -15.53
N MET A 15 -7.31 -6.78 -15.77
CA MET A 15 -6.04 -7.50 -15.94
C MET A 15 -5.38 -7.20 -17.28
N ILE A 16 -6.14 -7.15 -18.38
CA ILE A 16 -5.64 -6.84 -19.73
C ILE A 16 -5.12 -5.40 -19.79
N LEU A 17 -5.85 -4.45 -19.20
CA LEU A 17 -5.42 -3.05 -19.12
C LEU A 17 -4.18 -2.87 -18.24
N ARG A 18 -3.90 -3.82 -17.36
CA ARG A 18 -2.67 -3.88 -16.54
C ARG A 18 -1.49 -4.55 -17.25
N GLY A 19 -1.69 -5.15 -18.43
CA GLY A 19 -0.64 -5.83 -19.19
C GLY A 19 -0.30 -7.23 -18.65
N HIS A 20 0.11 -8.13 -19.54
CA HIS A 20 0.60 -9.48 -19.22
C HIS A 20 1.95 -9.44 -18.47
N ASP A 21 1.98 -8.93 -17.23
CA ASP A 21 3.09 -9.19 -16.31
C ASP A 21 2.87 -10.56 -15.63
N GLY A 22 2.69 -11.58 -16.45
CA GLY A 22 2.35 -12.96 -16.06
C GLY A 22 3.56 -13.84 -15.73
N GLU A 23 4.77 -13.28 -15.73
CA GLU A 23 5.98 -13.97 -15.28
C GLU A 23 6.89 -12.96 -14.59
N GLY A 24 6.65 -12.72 -13.31
CA GLY A 24 7.68 -12.18 -12.39
C GLY A 24 8.46 -10.94 -12.83
N VAL A 25 7.94 -10.10 -13.72
CA VAL A 25 8.50 -8.76 -13.93
C VAL A 25 8.02 -7.97 -12.73
N VAL A 26 8.83 -8.01 -11.67
CA VAL A 26 8.93 -6.87 -10.77
C VAL A 26 9.29 -5.70 -11.68
N VAL A 27 8.27 -5.03 -12.22
CA VAL A 27 8.46 -3.67 -12.71
C VAL A 27 9.03 -2.99 -11.50
N ALA A 28 10.34 -2.71 -11.55
CA ALA A 28 11.05 -2.03 -10.52
C ALA A 28 10.42 -0.64 -10.47
N MET A 29 9.32 -0.55 -9.71
CA MET A 29 8.76 0.72 -9.32
C MET A 29 9.93 1.43 -8.65
N PRO A 30 10.26 2.65 -9.10
CA PRO A 30 11.35 3.40 -8.50
C PRO A 30 11.14 3.35 -6.98
N PRO A 31 12.21 3.09 -6.21
CA PRO A 31 12.09 2.92 -4.76
C PRO A 31 11.31 4.10 -4.22
N ARG A 32 10.15 3.79 -3.63
CA ARG A 32 9.32 4.79 -2.98
C ARG A 32 9.99 5.16 -1.67
N GLY A 33 9.85 6.41 -1.25
CA GLY A 33 10.38 6.85 0.04
C GLY A 33 9.75 6.03 1.18
N PRO A 34 10.44 5.92 2.35
CA PRO A 34 9.95 5.15 3.50
C PRO A 34 8.51 5.49 3.91
N GLU A 35 8.12 6.75 3.77
CA GLU A 35 6.76 7.24 4.05
C GLU A 35 5.72 6.62 3.10
N ALA A 36 6.00 6.61 1.80
CA ALA A 36 5.09 6.04 0.81
C ALA A 36 4.93 4.52 0.97
N ASP A 37 5.99 3.82 1.37
CA ASP A 37 5.93 2.39 1.69
C ASP A 37 5.14 2.14 2.98
N ALA A 38 5.29 2.98 4.00
CA ALA A 38 4.50 2.91 5.21
C ALA A 38 3.00 3.12 4.93
N VAL A 39 2.63 4.11 4.10
CA VAL A 39 1.24 4.34 3.69
C VAL A 39 0.68 3.11 2.97
N ALA A 40 1.43 2.53 2.04
CA ALA A 40 1.02 1.32 1.32
C ALA A 40 0.82 0.12 2.25
N ALA A 41 1.66 -0.01 3.28
CA ALA A 41 1.51 -1.05 4.30
C ALA A 41 0.22 -0.85 5.12
N LEU A 42 -0.08 0.37 5.58
CA LEU A 42 -1.31 0.66 6.33
C LEU A 42 -2.57 0.41 5.48
N ILE A 43 -2.56 0.73 4.19
CA ILE A 43 -3.68 0.41 3.29
C ILE A 43 -3.92 -1.11 3.22
N LYS A 44 -2.85 -1.91 3.17
CA LYS A 44 -2.96 -3.39 3.22
C LYS A 44 -3.50 -3.91 4.54
N LEU A 45 -3.34 -3.15 5.64
CA LEU A 45 -3.94 -3.47 6.94
C LEU A 45 -5.41 -3.03 7.08
N GLY A 46 -5.97 -2.37 6.06
CA GLY A 46 -7.39 -1.97 6.00
C GLY A 46 -7.66 -0.51 6.31
N TYR A 47 -6.63 0.33 6.51
CA TYR A 47 -6.82 1.77 6.67
C TYR A 47 -7.13 2.44 5.31
N SER A 48 -7.98 3.47 5.33
CA SER A 48 -8.22 4.27 4.12
C SER A 48 -6.96 5.03 3.69
N GLN A 49 -6.84 5.36 2.40
CA GLN A 49 -5.66 6.08 1.88
C GLN A 49 -5.42 7.41 2.60
N GLY A 50 -6.48 8.18 2.88
CA GLY A 50 -6.37 9.45 3.59
C GLY A 50 -5.90 9.28 5.04
N GLN A 51 -6.51 8.33 5.75
CA GLN A 51 -6.13 8.01 7.14
C GLN A 51 -4.69 7.49 7.23
N ALA A 52 -4.29 6.60 6.32
CA ALA A 52 -2.93 6.08 6.27
C ALA A 52 -1.90 7.20 6.03
N ALA A 53 -2.17 8.11 5.09
CA ALA A 53 -1.30 9.24 4.81
C ALA A 53 -1.15 10.18 6.02
N GLU A 54 -2.25 10.49 6.72
CA GLU A 54 -2.24 11.33 7.92
C GLU A 54 -1.44 10.70 9.06
N MET A 55 -1.63 9.40 9.30
CA MET A 55 -0.90 8.67 10.34
C MET A 55 0.62 8.68 10.10
N VAL A 56 1.04 8.43 8.86
CA VAL A 56 2.46 8.41 8.50
C VAL A 56 3.07 9.81 8.56
N ALA A 57 2.34 10.85 8.14
CA ALA A 57 2.81 12.22 8.23
C ALA A 57 3.07 12.65 9.69
N ARG A 58 2.19 12.26 10.62
CA ARG A 58 2.40 12.50 12.06
C ARG A 58 3.62 11.73 12.58
N ALA A 59 3.71 10.44 12.29
CA ALA A 59 4.87 9.62 12.68
C ALA A 59 6.20 10.17 12.12
N ALA A 60 6.20 10.66 10.88
CA ALA A 60 7.38 11.26 10.26
C ALA A 60 7.79 12.58 10.94
N ASN A 61 6.82 13.40 11.36
CA ASN A 61 7.11 14.61 12.14
C ASN A 61 7.68 14.28 13.53
N ASP A 62 7.16 13.24 14.19
CA ASP A 62 7.58 12.87 15.54
C ASP A 62 8.95 12.19 15.56
N LEU A 63 9.26 11.35 14.56
CA LEU A 63 10.51 10.61 14.46
C LEU A 63 11.61 11.39 13.71
N GLY A 64 11.22 12.36 12.88
CA GLY A 64 12.10 13.14 12.02
C GLY A 64 12.27 12.54 10.62
N ALA A 65 12.78 13.38 9.71
CA ALA A 65 12.97 13.05 8.31
C ALA A 65 13.93 11.87 8.11
N GLY A 66 13.62 11.00 7.14
CA GLY A 66 14.45 9.84 6.82
C GLY A 66 14.30 8.66 7.78
N SER A 67 13.30 8.69 8.68
CA SER A 67 12.95 7.57 9.53
C SER A 67 12.69 6.30 8.72
N PRO A 68 13.18 5.12 9.17
CA PRO A 68 13.02 3.90 8.43
C PRO A 68 11.55 3.43 8.44
N VAL A 69 11.16 2.69 7.40
CA VAL A 69 9.77 2.28 7.16
C VAL A 69 9.16 1.51 8.33
N ASP A 70 9.94 0.69 9.02
CA ASP A 70 9.48 -0.10 10.17
C ASP A 70 9.17 0.79 11.38
N ALA A 71 9.94 1.86 11.60
CA ALA A 71 9.69 2.84 12.66
C ALA A 71 8.42 3.65 12.37
N LEU A 72 8.25 4.10 11.12
CA LEU A 72 7.05 4.82 10.67
C LEU A 72 5.78 3.98 10.85
N ILE A 73 5.80 2.69 10.46
CA ILE A 73 4.64 1.80 10.62
C ILE A 73 4.31 1.61 12.11
N ARG A 74 5.31 1.33 12.96
CA ARG A 74 5.09 1.11 14.39
C ARG A 74 4.52 2.36 15.07
N GLU A 75 5.09 3.54 14.81
CA GLU A 75 4.61 4.77 15.43
C GLU A 75 3.21 5.15 14.94
N SER A 76 2.95 5.00 13.64
CA SER A 76 1.62 5.22 13.05
C SER A 76 0.54 4.38 13.76
N LEU A 77 0.81 3.08 14.00
CA LEU A 77 -0.12 2.18 14.68
C LEU A 77 -0.21 2.47 16.19
N ARG A 78 0.90 2.90 16.82
CA ARG A 78 0.93 3.26 18.23
C ARG A 78 0.04 4.46 18.53
N ALA A 79 0.04 5.46 17.66
CA ALA A 79 -0.72 6.70 17.85
C ALA A 79 -2.25 6.49 17.81
N VAL A 80 -2.75 5.51 17.05
CA VAL A 80 -4.19 5.19 16.97
C VAL A 80 -4.68 4.22 18.04
N GLY A 81 -3.78 3.47 18.69
CA GLY A 81 -4.11 2.56 19.79
C GLY A 81 -4.06 3.21 21.18
N ARG A 82 -3.75 4.51 21.26
CA ARG A 82 -3.82 5.30 22.50
C ARG A 82 -5.20 5.94 22.62
#